data_AF-A0A1V0AAB8-F1
#
_entry.id   AF-A0A1V0AAB8-F1
#
_cell.length_a   1.000
_cell.length_b   1.000
_cell.length_c   1.000
_cell.angle_alpha   90.00
_cell.angle_beta   90.00
_cell.angle_gamma   90.00
#
_symmetry.space_group_name_H-M   'P 1'
#
loop_
_entity.id
_entity.type
_entity.pdbx_description
1 polymer ?
#
loop_
_entity_poly.entity_id
_entity_poly.type
_entity_poly.pdbx_seq_one_letter_code
_entity_poly.pdbx_strand_id
1 'polypeptide(L)'
;MRRRAAPPLDLDAGTIRVVGTTTELKDGSVTIGPPKSEAGKRLVSIPATLLPDLRKHMETYAEKGEHGHVFVGPKGAKLRRANFTRVWAAALKKAQLSGFHFHDLRHTGNTLAAQSGATLRDLMTRMGHSSTRAALIYQHTAMERDRAIADALGKLAEEALKPEEPEPDDQDPDGSST
;
A
#
# COMPACT_ATOMS: atom_id res chain seq x y z
N MET A 1 34.34 -9.21 16.04
CA MET A 1 33.56 -7.95 16.03
C MET A 1 32.15 -8.26 15.55
N ARG A 2 31.15 -8.35 16.44
CA ARG A 2 29.76 -8.67 16.03
C ARG A 2 29.14 -7.41 15.43
N ARG A 3 28.77 -7.42 14.15
CA ARG A 3 28.00 -6.32 13.53
C ARG A 3 26.71 -6.14 14.33
N ARG A 4 26.50 -4.94 14.86
CA ARG A 4 25.25 -4.55 15.52
C ARG A 4 24.13 -4.66 14.48
N ALA A 5 23.04 -5.36 14.82
CA ALA A 5 21.91 -5.47 13.91
C ALA A 5 21.30 -4.06 13.72
N ALA A 6 20.95 -3.72 12.47
CA ALA A 6 20.29 -2.45 12.17
C ALA A 6 18.95 -2.34 12.93
N PRO A 7 18.55 -1.13 13.38
CA PRO A 7 17.31 -0.94 14.11
C PRO A 7 16.09 -1.37 13.28
N PRO A 8 14.99 -1.81 13.92
CA PRO A 8 13.77 -2.19 13.21
C PRO A 8 13.10 -1.07 12.42
N LEU A 9 13.32 0.20 12.77
CA LEU A 9 12.87 1.37 12.04
C LEU A 9 14.08 2.26 11.74
N ASP A 10 14.28 2.57 10.46
CA ASP A 10 15.32 3.47 9.98
C ASP A 10 14.66 4.55 9.12
N LEU A 11 14.52 5.75 9.68
CA LEU A 11 13.85 6.87 9.02
C LEU A 11 14.73 7.57 7.98
N ASP A 12 16.05 7.40 8.07
CA ASP A 12 17.00 7.99 7.13
C ASP A 12 17.11 7.14 5.87
N ALA A 13 17.16 5.81 6.04
CA ALA A 13 17.05 4.86 4.93
C ALA A 13 15.61 4.67 4.44
N GLY A 14 14.60 5.12 5.20
CA GLY A 14 13.19 4.94 4.88
C GLY A 14 12.77 3.48 4.87
N THR A 15 13.17 2.69 5.87
CA THR A 15 12.89 1.26 5.93
C THR A 15 12.36 0.80 7.29
N ILE A 16 11.52 -0.23 7.27
CA ILE A 16 11.04 -0.95 8.46
C ILE A 16 11.39 -2.43 8.30
N ARG A 17 12.10 -2.98 9.29
CA ARG A 17 12.31 -4.41 9.43
C ARG A 17 11.28 -5.00 10.38
N VAL A 18 10.40 -5.83 9.84
CA VAL A 18 9.47 -6.61 10.65
C VAL A 18 10.23 -7.79 11.22
N VAL A 19 10.48 -7.79 12.53
CA VAL A 19 11.25 -8.84 13.23
C VAL A 19 10.46 -9.58 14.30
N GLY A 20 9.21 -9.20 14.51
CA GLY A 20 8.38 -9.78 15.55
C GLY A 20 6.91 -9.42 15.39
N THR A 21 6.09 -10.11 16.16
CA THR A 21 4.65 -9.87 16.28
C THR A 21 4.28 -9.76 17.74
N THR A 22 3.34 -8.88 18.02
CA THR A 22 2.81 -8.70 19.36
C THR A 22 1.55 -9.54 19.53
N THR A 23 1.48 -10.34 20.61
CA THR A 23 0.32 -11.16 20.95
C THR A 23 -0.21 -10.75 22.33
N GLU A 24 -1.49 -10.41 22.40
CA GLU A 24 -2.18 -10.20 23.67
C GLU A 24 -2.68 -11.56 24.18
N LEU A 25 -2.23 -11.95 25.37
CA LEU A 25 -2.61 -13.20 26.03
C LEU A 25 -3.93 -13.03 26.79
N LYS A 26 -4.55 -14.15 27.19
CA LYS A 26 -5.85 -14.15 27.90
C LYS A 26 -5.80 -13.45 29.27
N ASP A 27 -4.62 -13.38 29.88
CA ASP A 27 -4.36 -12.67 31.13
C ASP A 27 -4.16 -11.15 30.94
N GLY A 28 -4.27 -10.67 29.70
CA GLY A 28 -4.07 -9.27 29.35
C GLY A 28 -2.59 -8.84 29.28
N SER A 29 -1.64 -9.77 29.36
CA SER A 29 -0.24 -9.48 29.10
C SER A 29 0.04 -9.42 27.59
N VAL A 30 1.05 -8.64 27.21
CA VAL A 30 1.42 -8.42 25.81
C VAL A 30 2.83 -8.95 25.58
N THR A 31 2.92 -10.07 24.85
CA THR A 31 4.20 -10.72 24.51
C THR A 31 4.65 -10.35 23.11
N ILE A 32 5.95 -10.17 22.93
CA ILE A 32 6.57 -9.95 21.62
C ILE A 32 7.33 -11.21 21.28
N GLY A 33 6.89 -11.89 20.23
CA GLY A 33 7.51 -13.12 19.72
C GLY A 33 8.02 -12.93 18.29
N PRO A 34 8.82 -13.87 17.77
CA PRO A 34 9.20 -13.87 16.37
C PRO A 34 7.95 -14.01 15.48
N PRO A 35 8.01 -13.57 14.21
CA PRO A 35 6.93 -13.83 13.27
C PRO A 35 6.69 -15.33 13.13
N LYS A 36 5.45 -15.71 12.85
CA LYS A 36 5.04 -17.12 12.72
C LYS A 36 5.74 -17.88 11.57
N SER A 37 6.42 -17.18 10.67
CA SER A 37 7.19 -17.77 9.57
C SER A 37 8.40 -16.89 9.22
N GLU A 38 9.40 -17.48 8.55
CA GLU A 38 10.55 -16.72 8.04
C GLU A 38 10.13 -15.64 7.04
N ALA A 39 9.10 -15.88 6.22
CA ALA A 39 8.52 -14.87 5.33
C ALA A 39 7.95 -13.65 6.10
N GLY A 40 7.57 -13.85 7.37
CA GLY A 40 7.16 -12.77 8.25
C GLY A 40 8.29 -11.80 8.60
N LYS A 41 9.55 -12.25 8.53
CA LYS A 41 10.73 -11.41 8.68
C LYS A 41 11.03 -10.72 7.35
N ARG A 42 10.78 -9.42 7.27
CA ARG A 42 10.91 -8.68 6.00
C ARG A 42 11.35 -7.24 6.19
N LEU A 43 11.99 -6.70 5.16
CA LEU A 43 12.28 -5.28 5.03
C LEU A 43 11.21 -4.65 4.15
N VAL A 44 10.61 -3.56 4.61
CA VAL A 44 9.59 -2.81 3.87
C VAL A 44 10.08 -1.38 3.72
N SER A 45 10.16 -0.91 2.48
CA SER A 45 10.45 0.50 2.21
C SER A 45 9.23 1.36 2.51
N ILE A 46 9.48 2.47 3.18
CA ILE A 46 8.51 3.50 3.54
C ILE A 46 8.50 4.54 2.40
N PRO A 47 7.34 4.92 1.86
CA PRO A 47 7.24 6.04 0.94
C PRO A 47 7.83 7.32 1.56
N ALA A 48 8.64 8.05 0.80
CA ALA A 48 9.29 9.28 1.28
C ALA A 48 8.27 10.32 1.78
N THR A 49 7.06 10.32 1.20
CA THR A 49 5.94 11.18 1.60
C THR A 49 5.46 10.95 3.04
N LEU A 50 5.68 9.77 3.62
CA LEU A 50 5.31 9.45 5.01
C LEU A 50 6.41 9.76 6.02
N LEU A 51 7.65 10.00 5.57
CA LEU A 51 8.79 10.21 6.47
C LEU A 51 8.63 11.44 7.38
N PRO A 52 8.12 12.60 6.92
CA PRO A 52 7.90 13.76 7.79
C PRO A 52 6.91 13.45 8.92
N ASP A 53 5.80 12.78 8.61
CA ASP A 53 4.78 12.41 9.59
C ASP A 53 5.32 11.41 10.62
N LEU A 54 6.12 10.44 10.16
CA LEU A 54 6.76 9.47 11.05
C LEU A 54 7.79 10.13 11.97
N ARG A 55 8.60 11.07 11.48
CA ARG A 55 9.56 11.81 12.31
C ARG A 55 8.83 12.59 13.40
N LYS A 56 7.80 13.35 13.02
CA LYS A 56 6.94 14.08 13.97
C LYS A 56 6.32 13.14 15.00
N HIS A 57 5.83 11.98 14.58
CA HIS A 57 5.25 10.98 15.48
C HIS A 57 6.28 10.45 16.47
N MET A 58 7.50 10.13 16.00
CA MET A 58 8.58 9.65 16.86
C MET A 58 9.00 10.69 17.90
N GLU A 59 9.04 11.97 17.53
CA GLU A 59 9.37 13.07 18.44
C GLU A 59 8.29 13.32 19.49
N THR A 60 7.01 13.19 19.10
CA THR A 60 5.87 13.61 19.93
C THR A 60 5.34 12.49 20.81
N TYR A 61 5.30 11.26 20.30
CA TYR A 61 4.51 10.17 20.90
C TYR A 61 5.30 8.91 21.22
N ALA A 62 6.39 8.61 20.49
CA ALA A 62 7.13 7.38 20.72
C ALA A 62 7.92 7.41 22.04
N GLU A 63 8.15 6.23 22.61
CA GLU A 63 9.06 6.10 23.74
C GLU A 63 10.50 6.39 23.33
N LYS A 64 11.28 6.98 24.24
CA LYS A 64 12.71 7.23 24.04
C LYS A 64 13.51 5.94 24.19
N GLY A 65 14.67 5.90 23.54
CA GLY A 65 15.65 4.82 23.67
C GLY A 65 15.52 3.73 22.61
N GLU A 66 16.55 2.89 22.52
CA GLU A 66 16.74 1.88 21.47
C GLU A 66 15.66 0.80 21.44
N HIS A 67 14.99 0.57 22.57
CA HIS A 67 13.92 -0.41 22.71
C HIS A 67 12.54 0.23 22.94
N GLY A 68 12.43 1.54 22.74
CA GLY A 68 11.18 2.28 22.88
C GLY A 68 10.15 1.85 21.83
N HIS A 69 8.89 1.79 22.24
CA HIS A 69 7.78 1.53 21.34
C HIS A 69 7.42 2.77 20.50
N VAL A 70 7.28 2.54 19.18
CA VAL A 70 6.81 3.56 18.23
C VAL A 70 5.36 3.96 18.53
N PHE A 71 4.50 2.99 18.84
CA PHE A 71 3.08 3.23 19.12
C PHE A 71 2.77 2.87 20.58
N VAL A 72 2.39 3.88 21.35
CA VAL A 72 1.99 3.75 22.75
C VAL A 72 0.60 4.32 22.98
N GLY A 73 -0.05 3.89 24.06
CA GLY A 73 -1.29 4.47 24.54
C GLY A 73 -1.07 5.83 25.20
N PRO A 74 -2.15 6.56 25.53
CA PRO A 74 -2.09 7.94 26.04
C PRO A 74 -1.28 8.15 27.32
N LYS A 75 -1.03 7.08 28.09
CA LYS A 75 -0.24 7.08 29.33
C LYS A 75 1.14 6.44 29.16
N GLY A 76 1.64 6.30 27.93
CA GLY A 76 2.92 5.64 27.62
C GLY A 76 2.88 4.09 27.69
N ALA A 77 1.77 3.49 28.14
CA ALA A 77 1.65 2.03 28.17
C ALA A 77 1.48 1.43 26.77
N LYS A 78 1.82 0.13 26.62
CA LYS A 78 1.58 -0.63 25.37
C LYS A 78 0.13 -0.49 24.89
N LEU A 79 -0.05 -0.34 23.58
CA LEU A 79 -1.37 -0.23 22.97
C LEU A 79 -2.16 -1.55 23.19
N ARG A 80 -3.34 -1.44 23.81
CA ARG A 80 -4.28 -2.56 23.97
C ARG A 80 -5.30 -2.58 22.84
N ARG A 81 -5.72 -3.78 22.41
CA ARG A 81 -6.67 -3.95 21.31
C ARG A 81 -8.00 -3.22 21.57
N ALA A 82 -8.54 -3.33 22.78
CA ALA A 82 -9.81 -2.69 23.14
C ALA A 82 -9.77 -1.15 23.01
N ASN A 83 -8.66 -0.53 23.42
CA ASN A 83 -8.47 0.92 23.28
C ASN A 83 -8.36 1.33 21.81
N PHE A 84 -7.63 0.53 21.02
CA PHE A 84 -7.46 0.79 19.61
C PHE A 84 -8.78 0.72 18.83
N THR A 85 -9.65 -0.27 19.11
CA THR A 85 -10.95 -0.41 18.45
C THR A 85 -11.81 0.86 18.56
N ARG A 86 -11.81 1.52 19.73
CA ARG A 86 -12.55 2.77 19.93
C ARG A 86 -11.99 3.93 19.08
N VAL A 87 -10.67 4.06 19.03
CA VAL A 87 -10.00 5.08 18.21
C VAL A 87 -10.25 4.82 16.73
N TRP A 88 -10.19 3.56 16.31
CA TRP A 88 -10.49 3.15 14.94
C TRP A 88 -11.94 3.49 14.53
N ALA A 89 -12.92 3.15 15.38
CA ALA A 89 -14.33 3.48 15.10
C ALA A 89 -14.55 5.00 14.97
N ALA A 90 -13.89 5.81 15.80
CA ALA A 90 -13.94 7.26 15.67
C ALA A 90 -13.32 7.77 14.37
N ALA A 91 -12.19 7.17 13.94
CA ALA A 91 -11.56 7.50 12.67
C ALA A 91 -12.45 7.16 11.46
N LEU A 92 -13.09 5.98 11.46
CA LEU A 92 -14.04 5.58 10.42
C LEU A 92 -15.23 6.55 10.34
N LYS A 93 -15.79 6.93 11.50
CA LYS A 93 -16.90 7.90 11.56
C LYS A 93 -16.49 9.24 10.94
N LYS A 94 -15.29 9.74 11.26
CA LYS A 94 -14.76 10.99 10.69
C LYS A 94 -14.51 10.87 9.18
N ALA A 95 -14.08 9.71 8.72
CA ALA A 95 -13.87 9.41 7.31
C ALA A 95 -15.17 9.04 6.56
N GLN A 96 -16.31 8.96 7.26
CA GLN A 96 -17.60 8.54 6.71
C GLN A 96 -17.58 7.13 6.09
N LEU A 97 -16.80 6.22 6.67
CA LEU A 97 -16.69 4.83 6.25
C LEU A 97 -17.45 3.91 7.21
N SER A 98 -18.15 2.92 6.65
CA SER A 98 -18.85 1.87 7.41
C SER A 98 -18.37 0.48 6.97
N GLY A 99 -18.47 -0.51 7.86
CA GLY A 99 -18.08 -1.90 7.56
C GLY A 99 -16.57 -2.16 7.33
N PHE A 100 -15.71 -1.17 7.61
CA PHE A 100 -14.28 -1.24 7.31
C PHE A 100 -13.45 -1.65 8.53
N HIS A 101 -12.70 -2.74 8.43
CA HIS A 101 -11.85 -3.27 9.49
C HIS A 101 -10.44 -2.73 9.38
N PHE A 102 -9.69 -2.72 10.49
CA PHE A 102 -8.29 -2.27 10.45
C PHE A 102 -7.42 -3.12 9.51
N HIS A 103 -7.72 -4.42 9.37
CA HIS A 103 -7.01 -5.30 8.46
C HIS A 103 -7.24 -4.94 6.99
N ASP A 104 -8.33 -4.25 6.66
CA ASP A 104 -8.66 -3.87 5.29
C ASP A 104 -7.65 -2.86 4.74
N LEU A 105 -6.99 -2.06 5.60
CA LEU A 105 -5.86 -1.21 5.19
C LEU A 105 -4.70 -2.02 4.59
N ARG A 106 -4.43 -3.22 5.11
CA ARG A 106 -3.41 -4.11 4.57
C ARG A 106 -3.86 -4.68 3.22
N HIS A 107 -5.13 -5.06 3.09
CA HIS A 107 -5.70 -5.47 1.80
C HIS A 107 -5.57 -4.36 0.76
N THR A 108 -5.98 -3.13 1.09
CA THR A 108 -5.85 -1.96 0.22
C THR A 108 -4.39 -1.73 -0.18
N GLY A 109 -3.46 -1.75 0.77
CA GLY A 109 -2.04 -1.56 0.47
C GLY A 109 -1.45 -2.62 -0.47
N ASN A 110 -1.92 -3.87 -0.37
CA ASN A 110 -1.49 -4.95 -1.26
C ASN A 110 -2.08 -4.80 -2.66
N THR A 111 -3.36 -4.44 -2.77
CA THR A 111 -4.01 -4.16 -4.05
C THR A 111 -3.32 -2.99 -4.76
N LEU A 112 -3.04 -1.89 -4.05
CA LEU A 112 -2.32 -0.74 -4.61
C LEU A 112 -0.90 -1.11 -5.06
N ALA A 113 -0.19 -1.94 -4.30
CA ALA A 113 1.12 -2.43 -4.71
C ALA A 113 1.05 -3.32 -5.96
N ALA A 114 0.02 -4.17 -6.09
CA ALA A 114 -0.17 -4.99 -7.29
C ALA A 114 -0.48 -4.12 -8.51
N GLN A 115 -1.28 -3.06 -8.32
CA GLN A 115 -1.62 -2.11 -9.37
C GLN A 115 -0.45 -1.22 -9.80
N SER A 116 0.59 -1.07 -8.99
CA SER A 116 1.79 -0.31 -9.38
C SER A 116 2.71 -1.07 -10.34
N GLY A 117 2.30 -2.25 -10.82
CA GLY A 117 3.11 -3.12 -11.68
C GLY A 117 4.13 -3.97 -10.92
N ALA A 118 4.01 -4.10 -9.60
CA ALA A 118 4.91 -4.95 -8.81
C ALA A 118 4.80 -6.41 -9.26
N THR A 119 5.93 -7.12 -9.33
CA THR A 119 5.93 -8.53 -9.70
C THR A 119 5.32 -9.38 -8.57
N LEU A 120 4.91 -10.62 -8.89
CA LEU A 120 4.46 -11.57 -7.88
C LEU A 120 5.47 -11.75 -6.74
N ARG A 121 6.77 -11.74 -7.07
CA ARG A 121 7.85 -11.87 -6.09
C ARG A 121 7.94 -10.64 -5.18
N ASP A 122 7.85 -9.44 -5.74
CA ASP A 122 7.85 -8.19 -4.96
C ASP A 122 6.67 -8.14 -3.99
N LEU A 123 5.49 -8.54 -4.47
CA LEU A 123 4.28 -8.64 -3.66
C LEU A 123 4.46 -9.64 -2.52
N MET A 124 4.94 -10.85 -2.81
CA MET A 124 5.18 -11.88 -1.78
C MET A 124 6.14 -11.38 -0.70
N THR A 125 7.25 -10.75 -1.10
CA THR A 125 8.22 -10.17 -0.17
C THR A 125 7.61 -9.05 0.68
N ARG A 126 6.87 -8.12 0.08
CA ARG A 126 6.22 -7.01 0.80
C ARG A 126 5.15 -7.48 1.77
N MET A 127 4.33 -8.45 1.35
CA MET A 127 3.26 -9.02 2.16
C MET A 127 3.82 -9.90 3.28
N GLY A 128 4.94 -10.57 3.07
CA GLY A 128 5.42 -11.61 3.97
C GLY A 128 4.51 -12.84 3.95
N HIS A 129 3.89 -13.12 2.80
CA HIS A 129 3.13 -14.36 2.59
C HIS A 129 4.09 -15.46 2.12
N SER A 130 4.05 -16.62 2.79
CA SER A 130 4.76 -17.81 2.32
C SER A 130 4.05 -18.50 1.15
N SER A 131 2.76 -18.22 0.94
CA SER A 131 1.96 -18.83 -0.12
C SER A 131 1.83 -17.90 -1.34
N THR A 132 2.19 -18.44 -2.50
CA THR A 132 1.95 -17.82 -3.83
C THR A 132 0.46 -17.58 -4.09
N ARG A 133 -0.41 -18.48 -3.65
CA ARG A 133 -1.88 -18.38 -3.83
C ARG A 133 -2.43 -17.07 -3.25
N ALA A 134 -1.96 -16.67 -2.08
CA ALA A 134 -2.41 -15.43 -1.45
C ALA A 134 -1.95 -14.18 -2.21
N ALA A 135 -0.81 -14.24 -2.90
CA ALA A 135 -0.29 -13.13 -3.69
C ALA A 135 -0.96 -13.04 -5.08
N LEU A 136 -1.28 -14.19 -5.69
CA LEU A 136 -2.00 -14.26 -6.96
C LEU A 136 -3.39 -13.61 -6.89
N ILE A 137 -4.07 -13.68 -5.74
CA ILE A 137 -5.37 -12.99 -5.55
C ILE A 137 -5.27 -11.50 -5.91
N TYR A 138 -4.22 -10.81 -5.43
CA TYR A 138 -4.04 -9.39 -5.72
C TYR A 138 -3.52 -9.13 -7.13
N GLN A 139 -2.68 -10.03 -7.66
CA GLN A 139 -2.16 -9.90 -9.02
C GLN A 139 -3.29 -10.05 -10.04
N HIS A 140 -4.24 -10.97 -9.85
CA HIS A 140 -5.39 -11.13 -10.72
C HIS A 140 -6.27 -9.87 -10.75
N THR A 141 -6.51 -9.22 -9.61
CA THR A 141 -7.22 -7.93 -9.57
C THR A 141 -6.49 -6.83 -10.37
N ALA A 142 -5.16 -6.88 -10.44
CA ALA A 142 -4.40 -5.98 -11.30
C ALA A 142 -4.49 -6.38 -12.80
N MET A 143 -4.59 -7.67 -13.12
CA MET A 143 -4.79 -8.14 -14.50
C MET A 143 -6.17 -7.75 -15.07
N GLU A 144 -7.21 -7.62 -14.25
CA GLU A 144 -8.49 -7.05 -14.70
C GLU A 144 -8.32 -5.59 -15.19
N ARG A 145 -7.32 -4.85 -14.68
CA ARG A 145 -6.93 -3.54 -15.21
C ARG A 145 -6.12 -3.61 -16.50
N ASP A 146 -5.29 -4.64 -16.68
CA ASP A 146 -4.61 -4.88 -17.96
C ASP A 146 -5.62 -4.99 -19.10
N ARG A 147 -6.76 -5.65 -18.84
CA ARG A 147 -7.86 -5.68 -19.80
C ARG A 147 -8.43 -4.29 -20.11
N ALA A 148 -8.66 -3.46 -19.09
CA ALA A 148 -9.12 -2.08 -19.29
C ALA A 148 -8.08 -1.20 -20.04
N ILE A 149 -6.78 -1.44 -19.82
CA ILE A 149 -5.70 -0.79 -20.55
C ILE A 149 -5.71 -1.24 -22.02
N ALA A 150 -5.82 -2.56 -22.27
CA ALA A 150 -5.91 -3.10 -23.62
C ALA A 150 -7.14 -2.56 -24.37
N ASP A 151 -8.29 -2.48 -23.71
CA ASP A 151 -9.51 -1.92 -24.30
C ASP A 151 -9.34 -0.41 -24.62
N ALA A 152 -8.64 0.35 -23.76
CA ALA A 152 -8.33 1.76 -24.02
C ALA A 152 -7.33 1.93 -25.18
N LEU A 153 -6.30 1.10 -25.25
CA LEU A 153 -5.36 1.06 -26.37
C LEU A 153 -6.05 0.69 -27.68
N GLY A 154 -6.99 -0.26 -27.64
CA GLY A 154 -7.82 -0.64 -28.78
C GLY A 154 -8.61 0.55 -29.33
N LYS A 155 -9.26 1.33 -28.46
CA LYS A 155 -9.99 2.55 -28.87
C LYS A 155 -9.08 3.59 -29.53
N LEU A 156 -7.90 3.83 -28.97
CA LEU A 156 -6.93 4.76 -29.56
C LEU A 156 -6.43 4.27 -30.93
N ALA A 157 -6.21 2.97 -31.07
CA ALA A 157 -5.83 2.36 -32.35
C ALA A 157 -6.96 2.46 -33.38
N GLU A 158 -8.21 2.19 -32.99
CA GLU A 158 -9.38 2.36 -33.84
C GLU A 158 -9.56 3.80 -34.33
N GLU A 159 -9.35 4.79 -33.45
CA GLU A 159 -9.39 6.21 -33.81
C GLU A 159 -8.28 6.58 -34.80
N ALA A 160 -7.06 6.09 -34.58
CA ALA A 160 -5.93 6.34 -35.47
C ALA A 160 -6.04 5.61 -36.83
N LEU A 161 -6.80 4.52 -36.90
CA LEU A 161 -7.03 3.75 -38.12
C LEU A 161 -8.28 4.18 -38.89
N LYS A 162 -9.05 5.17 -38.40
CA LYS A 162 -10.15 5.74 -39.19
C LYS A 162 -9.58 6.38 -40.46
N PRO A 163 -10.11 6.06 -41.65
CA PRO A 163 -9.70 6.73 -42.87
C PRO A 163 -10.00 8.22 -42.75
N GLU A 164 -9.05 9.08 -43.14
CA GLU A 164 -9.31 10.51 -43.31
C GLU A 164 -10.49 10.66 -44.28
N GLU A 165 -11.55 11.35 -43.84
CA GLU A 165 -12.65 11.71 -44.73
C GLU A 165 -12.06 12.56 -45.87
N PRO A 166 -12.35 12.23 -47.15
CA PRO A 166 -11.84 13.01 -48.26
C PRO A 166 -12.33 14.46 -48.11
N GLU A 167 -11.40 15.41 -48.23
CA GLU A 167 -11.75 16.84 -48.18
C GLU A 167 -12.89 17.14 -49.17
N PRO A 168 -13.84 18.01 -48.79
CA PRO A 168 -14.91 18.39 -49.69
C PRO A 168 -14.28 19.04 -50.93
N ASP A 169 -14.51 18.41 -52.08
CA ASP A 169 -14.13 18.89 -53.39
C ASP A 169 -14.76 20.28 -53.57
N ASP A 170 -13.92 21.32 -53.57
CA ASP A 170 -14.32 22.70 -53.88
C ASP A 170 -14.82 22.70 -55.33
N GLN A 171 -16.12 22.44 -55.50
CA GLN A 171 -16.81 22.67 -56.75
C GLN A 171 -16.90 24.18 -56.96
N ASP A 172 -15.96 24.68 -57.77
CA ASP A 172 -16.03 26.01 -58.38
C ASP A 172 -17.43 26.22 -59.00
N PRO A 173 -18.22 27.19 -58.51
CA PRO A 173 -19.42 27.58 -59.20
C PRO A 173 -19.05 28.63 -60.26
N ASP A 174 -19.66 28.45 -61.44
CA ASP A 174 -19.85 29.47 -62.48
C ASP A 174 -18.62 29.70 -63.39
N GLY A 175 -18.66 29.54 -64.71
CA GLY A 175 -19.79 29.77 -65.61
C GLY A 175 -19.56 31.08 -66.40
N SER A 176 -19.63 30.94 -67.72
CA SER A 176 -19.89 31.98 -68.73
C SER A 176 -18.71 32.55 -69.56
N SER A 177 -18.90 32.34 -70.87
CA SER A 177 -18.74 33.25 -72.03
C SER A 177 -17.39 33.97 -72.21
N THR A 178 -16.71 33.84 -73.35
CA THR A 178 -17.17 34.22 -74.70
C THR A 178 -16.22 33.65 -75.74
#